data_AF-A0A098F4S3-F1
#
_entry.id   AF-A0A098F4S3-F1
#
_cell.length_a   1.000
_cell.length_b   1.000
_cell.length_c   1.000
_cell.angle_alpha   90.00
_cell.angle_beta   90.00
_cell.angle_gamma   90.00
#
_symmetry.space_group_name_H-M   'P 1'
#
loop_
_entity.id
_entity.type
_entity.pdbx_description
1 polymer ?
#
loop_
_entity_poly.entity_id
_entity_poly.type
_entity_poly.pdbx_seq_one_letter_code
_entity_poly.pdbx_strand_id
1 'polypeptide(L)'
;MDKFFIKLKSALYTTLTMGVLLLVVPGFLSGSLGGTVVVIGIMLLITMIGNMVIAIPVSYLADLLTRRLGSFRFPAAGLIHIAVGILPVILLDEIAIYTIADALIYFLFTEWQQSKGSFKWSARAAISGASVAAIVAAAFVSIPTLVAIFQDRTHDAYLIPKGFEGEMKIVHGIDRAPKQKTKDGYDIVKVDEAGYGITSKPLTTALIEDKYYYVDKKGKKEEINKDCISVGGRNAIAGDDYQYNYEALYVTSKMCGKVFKQNGQKYFGEKLQIEEILFKEGLAKMTDYGYTILPQK
;
A
#
# COMPACT_ATOMS: atom_id res chain seq x y z
N MET A 1 39.27 7.97 13.35
CA MET A 1 37.94 8.41 12.87
C MET A 1 36.94 7.87 13.87
N ASP A 2 36.16 8.73 14.51
CA ASP A 2 35.23 8.28 15.55
C ASP A 2 34.15 7.39 14.95
N LYS A 3 33.67 6.42 15.73
CA LYS A 3 32.61 5.48 15.30
C LYS A 3 31.36 6.20 14.77
N PHE A 4 31.09 7.38 15.30
CA PHE A 4 30.02 8.27 14.84
C PHE A 4 30.22 8.71 13.37
N PHE A 5 31.42 9.18 13.01
CA PHE A 5 31.71 9.61 11.64
C PHE A 5 31.64 8.47 10.62
N ILE A 6 31.97 7.23 11.01
CA ILE A 6 31.80 6.06 10.15
C ILE A 6 30.31 5.85 9.81
N LYS A 7 29.45 5.88 10.83
CA LYS A 7 28.01 5.69 10.67
C LYS A 7 27.36 6.84 9.89
N LEU A 8 27.81 8.06 10.12
CA LEU A 8 27.36 9.25 9.38
C LEU A 8 27.74 9.19 7.89
N LYS A 9 28.99 8.82 7.59
CA LYS A 9 29.43 8.60 6.19
C LYS A 9 28.69 7.46 5.52
N SER A 10 28.43 6.38 6.26
CA SER A 10 27.64 5.25 5.75
C SER A 10 26.22 5.71 5.39
N ALA A 11 25.55 6.49 6.25
CA ALA A 11 24.24 7.08 5.94
C ALA A 11 24.25 7.90 4.64
N LEU A 12 25.28 8.74 4.45
CA LEU A 12 25.45 9.53 3.23
C LEU A 12 25.65 8.64 2.00
N TYR A 13 26.56 7.66 2.07
CA TYR A 13 26.84 6.76 0.95
C TYR A 13 25.63 5.91 0.59
N THR A 14 24.89 5.40 1.58
CA THR A 14 23.64 4.67 1.35
C THR A 14 22.63 5.54 0.65
N THR A 15 22.37 6.75 1.17
CA THR A 15 21.41 7.70 0.59
C THR A 15 21.72 8.00 -0.88
N LEU A 16 22.98 8.31 -1.19
CA LEU A 16 23.42 8.57 -2.56
C LEU A 16 23.30 7.33 -3.45
N THR A 17 23.67 6.16 -2.94
CA THR A 17 23.58 4.89 -3.67
C THR A 17 22.12 4.56 -4.00
N MET A 18 21.21 4.73 -3.04
CA MET A 18 19.78 4.52 -3.27
C MET A 18 19.22 5.50 -4.31
N GLY A 19 19.65 6.76 -4.30
CA GLY A 19 19.31 7.72 -5.35
C GLY A 19 19.72 7.26 -6.75
N VAL A 20 20.95 6.75 -6.89
CA VAL A 20 21.44 6.20 -8.15
C VAL A 20 20.65 4.95 -8.56
N LEU A 21 20.36 4.04 -7.62
CA LEU A 21 19.59 2.84 -7.92
C LEU A 21 18.18 3.19 -8.41
N LEU A 22 17.51 4.18 -7.81
CA LEU A 22 16.19 4.63 -8.25
C LEU A 22 16.18 5.16 -9.68
N LEU A 23 17.26 5.81 -10.12
CA LEU A 23 17.39 6.29 -11.52
C LEU A 23 17.46 5.16 -12.54
N VAL A 24 17.87 3.95 -12.13
CA VAL A 24 18.04 2.80 -13.03
C VAL A 24 16.78 1.91 -13.09
N VAL A 25 15.82 2.10 -12.18
CA VAL A 25 14.59 1.31 -12.16
C VAL A 25 13.66 1.73 -13.31
N PRO A 26 13.32 0.85 -14.27
CA PRO A 26 12.57 1.21 -15.48
C PRO A 26 11.18 1.84 -15.24
N GLY A 27 10.57 1.61 -14.07
CA GLY A 27 9.27 2.20 -13.70
C GLY A 27 9.34 3.62 -13.13
N PHE A 28 10.52 4.10 -12.73
CA PHE A 28 10.69 5.46 -12.22
C PHE A 28 10.89 6.49 -13.34
N LEU A 29 11.33 6.03 -14.51
CA LEU A 29 11.61 6.85 -15.69
C LEU A 29 10.41 7.01 -16.64
N SER A 30 9.26 6.38 -16.36
CA SER A 30 8.08 6.45 -17.23
C SER A 30 7.25 7.74 -17.07
N GLY A 31 7.61 8.61 -16.13
CA GLY A 31 6.95 9.90 -15.86
C GLY A 31 7.53 11.08 -16.66
N SER A 32 6.92 12.26 -16.50
CA SER A 32 7.53 13.49 -16.99
C SER A 32 8.83 13.77 -16.23
N LEU A 33 9.84 14.32 -16.91
CA LEU A 33 11.17 14.54 -16.34
C LEU A 33 11.13 15.37 -15.04
N GLY A 34 10.21 16.36 -14.97
CA GLY A 34 9.98 17.14 -13.75
C GLY A 34 9.36 16.33 -12.61
N GLY A 35 8.39 15.45 -12.90
CA GLY A 35 7.79 14.57 -11.90
C GLY A 35 8.81 13.56 -11.35
N THR A 36 9.60 12.94 -12.21
CA THR A 36 10.65 11.98 -11.81
C THR A 36 11.68 12.63 -10.88
N VAL A 37 12.12 13.86 -11.17
CA VAL A 37 13.09 14.57 -10.30
C VAL A 37 12.50 14.86 -8.91
N VAL A 38 11.24 15.28 -8.83
CA VAL A 38 10.58 15.56 -7.55
C VAL A 38 10.43 14.28 -6.72
N VAL A 39 9.98 13.17 -7.32
CA VAL A 39 9.84 11.90 -6.60
C VAL A 39 11.19 11.40 -6.11
N ILE A 40 12.25 11.48 -6.93
CA ILE A 40 13.61 11.11 -6.51
C ILE A 40 14.08 11.99 -5.34
N GLY A 41 13.84 13.30 -5.41
CA GLY A 41 14.18 14.23 -4.32
C GLY A 41 13.49 13.85 -3.01
N ILE A 42 12.20 13.53 -3.06
CA ILE A 42 11.43 13.08 -1.89
C ILE A 42 11.99 11.76 -1.35
N MET A 43 12.24 10.78 -2.21
CA MET A 43 12.77 9.48 -1.81
C MET A 43 14.17 9.60 -1.18
N LEU A 44 15.03 10.46 -1.73
CA LEU A 44 16.34 10.77 -1.15
C LEU A 44 16.22 11.40 0.24
N LEU A 45 15.28 12.34 0.43
CA LEU A 45 15.03 12.95 1.74
C LEU A 45 14.53 11.93 2.75
N ILE A 46 13.55 11.09 2.37
CA ILE A 46 13.03 10.02 3.22
C ILE A 46 14.15 9.05 3.61
N THR A 47 15.00 8.67 2.65
CA THR A 47 16.14 7.76 2.86
C THR A 47 17.19 8.37 3.78
N MET A 48 17.48 9.67 3.61
CA MET A 48 18.40 10.39 4.49
C MET A 48 17.86 10.41 5.92
N ILE A 49 16.58 10.75 6.10
CA ILE A 49 15.93 10.77 7.42
C ILE A 49 15.92 9.36 8.03
N GLY A 50 15.52 8.34 7.26
CA GLY A 50 15.52 6.95 7.70
C GLY A 50 16.90 6.47 8.13
N ASN A 51 17.94 6.78 7.37
CA ASN A 51 19.31 6.43 7.73
C ASN A 51 19.77 7.14 9.01
N MET A 52 19.44 8.41 9.19
CA MET A 52 19.83 9.19 10.38
C MET A 52 19.09 8.75 11.64
N VAL A 53 17.77 8.57 11.53
CA VAL A 53 16.87 8.32 12.67
C VAL A 53 16.78 6.84 13.01
N ILE A 54 16.91 5.95 12.03
CA ILE A 54 16.72 4.50 12.21
C ILE A 54 18.05 3.76 12.05
N ALA A 55 18.72 3.88 10.89
CA ALA A 55 19.88 3.04 10.61
C ALA A 55 21.07 3.30 11.55
N ILE A 56 21.37 4.55 11.90
CA ILE A 56 22.44 4.88 12.86
C ILE A 56 22.18 4.26 14.24
N PRO A 57 21.03 4.47 14.90
CA PRO A 57 20.70 3.80 16.17
C PRO A 57 20.74 2.27 16.07
N VAL A 58 20.15 1.69 15.02
CA VAL A 58 20.16 0.24 14.79
C VAL A 58 21.58 -0.29 14.67
N SER A 59 22.46 0.45 14.01
CA SER A 59 23.87 0.08 13.88
C SER A 59 24.59 0.10 15.23
N TYR A 60 24.31 1.06 16.11
CA TYR A 60 24.86 1.05 17.48
C TYR A 60 24.32 -0.12 18.30
N LEU A 61 23.03 -0.42 18.19
CA LEU A 61 22.41 -1.57 18.83
C LEU A 61 23.03 -2.88 18.33
N ALA A 62 23.23 -3.02 17.02
CA ALA A 62 23.87 -4.17 16.41
C ALA A 62 25.30 -4.34 16.92
N ASP A 63 26.11 -3.27 16.98
CA ASP A 63 27.45 -3.31 17.55
C ASP A 63 27.42 -3.75 19.03
N LEU A 64 26.47 -3.24 19.81
CA LEU A 64 26.31 -3.57 21.23
C LEU A 64 25.97 -5.05 21.44
N LEU A 65 24.98 -5.56 20.69
CA LEU A 65 24.49 -6.94 20.80
C LEU A 65 25.50 -7.96 20.27
N THR A 66 26.26 -7.60 19.23
CA THR A 66 27.16 -8.55 18.55
C THR A 66 28.60 -8.52 19.04
N ARG A 67 28.98 -7.60 19.94
CA ARG A 67 30.38 -7.40 20.39
C ARG A 67 31.07 -8.67 20.93
N ARG A 68 30.32 -9.63 21.46
CA ARG A 68 30.84 -10.88 22.05
C ARG A 68 30.80 -12.09 21.10
N LEU A 69 30.30 -11.93 19.88
CA LEU A 69 30.02 -13.06 18.97
C LEU A 69 31.22 -13.48 18.11
N GLY A 70 32.37 -12.81 18.24
CA GLY A 70 33.60 -13.16 17.52
C GLY A 70 33.37 -13.25 16.01
N SER A 71 33.58 -14.43 15.42
CA SER A 71 33.39 -14.66 13.99
C SER A 71 31.93 -14.56 13.51
N PHE A 72 30.95 -14.72 14.40
CA PHE A 72 29.52 -14.57 14.07
C PHE A 72 29.03 -13.12 14.16
N ARG A 73 29.90 -12.16 14.51
CA ARG A 73 29.54 -10.74 14.63
C ARG A 73 28.91 -10.21 13.34
N PHE A 74 29.58 -10.44 12.20
CA PHE A 74 29.16 -9.93 10.88
C PHE A 74 27.77 -10.44 10.47
N PRO A 75 27.50 -11.76 10.41
CA PRO A 75 26.17 -12.24 10.02
C PRO A 75 25.07 -11.85 11.02
N ALA A 76 25.36 -11.82 12.31
CA ALA A 76 24.40 -11.38 13.32
C ALA A 76 24.06 -9.88 13.20
N ALA A 77 25.06 -9.04 12.91
CA ALA A 77 24.82 -7.62 12.69
C ALA A 77 24.01 -7.39 11.40
N GLY A 78 24.30 -8.14 10.34
CA GLY A 78 23.52 -8.15 9.11
C GLY A 78 22.06 -8.54 9.37
N LEU A 79 21.82 -9.62 10.13
CA LEU A 79 20.46 -10.06 10.50
C LEU A 79 19.68 -8.95 11.22
N ILE A 80 20.31 -8.24 12.16
CA ILE A 80 19.65 -7.14 12.90
C ILE A 80 19.23 -6.02 11.94
N HIS A 81 20.09 -5.60 11.02
CA HIS A 81 19.75 -4.54 10.06
C HIS A 81 18.61 -4.99 9.13
N ILE A 82 18.68 -6.21 8.59
CA ILE A 82 17.63 -6.74 7.70
C ILE A 82 16.31 -6.90 8.46
N ALA A 83 16.33 -7.41 9.70
CA ALA A 83 15.11 -7.55 10.50
C ALA A 83 14.43 -6.20 10.75
N VAL A 84 15.20 -5.15 11.06
CA VAL A 84 14.64 -3.79 11.20
C VAL A 84 14.19 -3.23 9.85
N GLY A 85 14.92 -3.50 8.77
CA GLY A 85 14.54 -3.14 7.41
C GLY A 85 13.25 -3.81 6.93
N ILE A 86 12.82 -4.92 7.54
CA ILE A 86 11.53 -5.57 7.27
C ILE A 86 10.37 -4.89 8.02
N LEU A 87 10.60 -4.19 9.13
CA LEU A 87 9.51 -3.59 9.92
C LEU A 87 8.61 -2.64 9.12
N PRO A 88 9.12 -1.79 8.21
CA PRO A 88 8.27 -0.97 7.36
C PRO A 88 7.29 -1.76 6.48
N VAL A 89 7.59 -3.02 6.13
CA VAL A 89 6.68 -3.88 5.33
C VAL A 89 5.32 -4.06 5.99
N ILE A 90 5.26 -3.99 7.32
CA ILE A 90 4.02 -4.13 8.09
C ILE A 90 3.10 -2.92 7.86
N LEU A 91 3.68 -1.75 7.57
CA LEU A 91 2.95 -0.48 7.44
C LEU A 91 2.84 0.01 5.99
N LEU A 92 3.83 -0.32 5.15
CA LEU A 92 4.04 0.25 3.82
C LEU A 92 4.60 -0.84 2.89
N ASP A 93 3.71 -1.54 2.19
CA ASP A 93 4.03 -2.65 1.29
C ASP A 93 4.85 -2.19 0.07
N GLU A 94 4.53 -1.02 -0.49
CA GLU A 94 5.17 -0.50 -1.71
C GLU A 94 6.66 -0.18 -1.53
N ILE A 95 7.13 0.03 -0.29
CA ILE A 95 8.54 0.38 -0.01
C ILE A 95 9.34 -0.76 0.63
N ALA A 96 8.75 -1.95 0.75
CA ALA A 96 9.34 -3.09 1.43
C ALA A 96 10.74 -3.44 0.90
N ILE A 97 10.82 -3.65 -0.41
CA ILE A 97 12.08 -3.97 -1.10
C ILE A 97 13.11 -2.86 -0.93
N TYR A 98 12.65 -1.60 -0.99
CA TYR A 98 13.49 -0.42 -0.86
C TYR A 98 14.16 -0.34 0.50
N THR A 99 13.39 -0.53 1.58
CA THR A 99 13.88 -0.46 2.97
C THR A 99 14.83 -1.60 3.33
N ILE A 100 14.61 -2.80 2.80
CA ILE A 100 15.53 -3.94 2.96
C ILE A 100 16.85 -3.67 2.22
N ALA A 101 16.78 -3.13 0.99
CA ALA A 101 17.97 -2.77 0.23
C ALA A 101 18.77 -1.65 0.91
N ASP A 102 18.10 -0.60 1.40
CA ASP A 102 18.71 0.49 2.15
C ASP A 102 19.42 -0.02 3.41
N ALA A 103 18.76 -0.87 4.20
CA ALA A 103 19.35 -1.49 5.39
C ALA A 103 20.58 -2.35 5.07
N LEU A 104 20.53 -3.13 3.98
CA LEU A 104 21.66 -3.93 3.51
C LEU A 104 22.84 -3.04 3.09
N ILE A 105 22.60 -2.01 2.28
CA ILE A 105 23.64 -1.11 1.77
C ILE A 105 24.28 -0.34 2.93
N TYR A 106 23.47 0.16 3.87
CA TYR A 106 23.97 0.81 5.08
C TYR A 106 24.88 -0.11 5.91
N PHE A 107 24.44 -1.34 6.14
CA PHE A 107 25.24 -2.35 6.84
C PHE A 107 26.57 -2.58 6.13
N LEU A 108 26.55 -2.79 4.81
CA LEU A 108 27.76 -3.05 4.03
C LEU A 108 28.73 -1.86 4.04
N PHE A 109 28.25 -0.62 3.89
CA PHE A 109 29.12 0.57 3.98
C PHE A 109 29.72 0.75 5.37
N THR A 110 28.95 0.44 6.42
CA THR A 110 29.43 0.50 7.79
C THR A 110 30.56 -0.50 8.04
N GLU A 111 30.35 -1.77 7.66
CA GLU A 111 31.36 -2.83 7.81
C GLU A 111 32.60 -2.56 6.95
N TRP A 112 32.42 -2.08 5.72
CA TRP A 112 33.52 -1.72 4.83
C TRP A 112 34.39 -0.60 5.44
N GLN A 113 33.79 0.45 5.98
CA GLN A 113 34.53 1.53 6.63
C GLN A 113 35.17 1.09 7.95
N GLN A 114 34.50 0.24 8.74
CA GLN A 114 35.06 -0.31 9.99
C GLN A 114 36.28 -1.21 9.73
N SER A 115 36.28 -1.97 8.63
CA SER A 115 37.43 -2.79 8.19
C SER A 115 38.57 -1.96 7.56
N LYS A 116 38.48 -0.62 7.59
CA LYS A 116 39.41 0.31 6.94
C LYS A 116 39.60 0.02 5.45
N GLY A 117 38.59 -0.53 4.78
CA GLY A 117 38.68 -0.94 3.38
C GLY A 117 39.62 -2.12 3.09
N SER A 118 40.18 -2.76 4.11
CA SER A 118 41.11 -3.89 3.96
C SER A 118 40.37 -5.24 4.00
N PHE A 119 39.55 -5.49 2.98
CA PHE A 119 38.85 -6.77 2.87
C PHE A 119 39.83 -7.88 2.47
N LYS A 120 40.26 -8.69 3.44
CA LYS A 120 41.08 -9.88 3.16
C LYS A 120 40.16 -11.06 2.83
N TRP A 121 40.20 -11.49 1.57
CA TRP A 121 39.50 -12.69 1.14
C TRP A 121 39.96 -13.90 1.95
N SER A 122 39.00 -14.56 2.60
CA SER A 122 39.21 -15.78 3.40
C SER A 122 37.95 -16.63 3.34
N ALA A 123 38.08 -17.95 3.56
CA ALA A 123 36.92 -18.85 3.60
C ALA A 123 35.86 -18.38 4.63
N ARG A 124 36.30 -17.82 5.77
CA ARG A 124 35.41 -17.27 6.80
C ARG A 124 34.64 -16.05 6.31
N ALA A 125 35.29 -15.16 5.56
CA ALA A 125 34.65 -13.99 4.96
C ALA A 125 33.62 -14.42 3.90
N ALA A 126 33.95 -15.43 3.08
CA ALA A 126 33.02 -15.98 2.09
C ALA A 126 31.77 -16.61 2.75
N ILE A 127 31.95 -17.42 3.80
CA ILE A 127 30.83 -18.01 4.56
C ILE A 127 29.96 -16.94 5.20
N SER A 128 30.57 -15.90 5.78
CA SER A 128 29.83 -14.78 6.40
C SER A 128 29.04 -13.99 5.37
N GLY A 129 29.63 -13.72 4.20
CA GLY A 129 28.94 -13.07 3.08
C GLY A 129 27.77 -13.91 2.55
N ALA A 130 27.99 -15.21 2.35
CA ALA A 130 26.95 -16.15 1.93
C ALA A 130 25.80 -16.23 2.95
N SER A 131 26.10 -16.17 4.25
CA SER A 131 25.09 -16.16 5.31
C SER A 131 24.22 -14.90 5.25
N VAL A 132 24.81 -13.72 5.07
CA VAL A 132 24.05 -12.48 4.90
C VAL A 132 23.22 -12.52 3.61
N ALA A 133 23.79 -13.01 2.51
CA ALA A 133 23.04 -13.18 1.26
C ALA A 133 21.84 -14.12 1.42
N ALA A 134 21.99 -15.22 2.18
CA ALA A 134 20.90 -16.13 2.49
C ALA A 134 19.81 -15.46 3.35
N ILE A 135 20.20 -14.64 4.35
CA ILE A 135 19.25 -13.86 5.17
C ILE A 135 18.46 -12.88 4.30
N VAL A 136 19.15 -12.16 3.41
CA VAL A 136 18.52 -11.22 2.48
C VAL A 136 17.55 -11.95 1.55
N ALA A 137 17.96 -13.08 0.96
CA ALA A 137 17.09 -13.89 0.11
C ALA A 137 15.86 -14.40 0.87
N ALA A 138 16.03 -14.88 2.10
CA ALA A 138 14.94 -15.31 2.96
C ALA A 138 13.98 -14.14 3.29
N ALA A 139 14.53 -12.95 3.57
CA ALA A 139 13.73 -11.74 3.76
C ALA A 139 12.86 -11.46 2.53
N PHE A 140 13.45 -11.42 1.33
CA PHE A 140 12.73 -11.20 0.08
C PHE A 140 11.62 -12.23 -0.17
N VAL A 141 11.90 -13.53 0.04
CA VAL A 141 10.91 -14.60 -0.13
C VAL A 141 9.78 -14.50 0.90
N SER A 142 10.05 -13.96 2.09
CA SER A 142 9.05 -13.82 3.15
C SER A 142 8.09 -12.63 2.95
N ILE A 143 8.45 -11.62 2.16
CA ILE A 143 7.65 -10.39 2.00
C ILE A 143 6.20 -10.69 1.62
N PRO A 144 5.88 -11.48 0.57
CA PRO A 144 4.50 -11.72 0.17
C PRO A 144 3.66 -12.36 1.29
N THR A 145 4.26 -13.27 2.07
CA THR A 145 3.60 -13.91 3.20
C THR A 145 3.38 -12.92 4.35
N LEU A 146 4.37 -12.08 4.67
CA LEU A 146 4.24 -11.05 5.69
C LEU A 146 3.16 -10.03 5.33
N VAL A 147 3.19 -9.53 4.09
CA VAL A 147 2.16 -8.65 3.52
C VAL A 147 0.78 -9.31 3.63
N ALA A 148 0.66 -10.60 3.28
CA ALA A 148 -0.59 -11.32 3.37
C ALA A 148 -1.14 -11.48 4.79
N ILE A 149 -0.26 -11.57 5.81
CA ILE A 149 -0.64 -11.74 7.22
C ILE A 149 -1.01 -10.41 7.88
N PHE A 150 -0.27 -9.34 7.58
CA PHE A 150 -0.36 -8.08 8.32
C PHE A 150 -1.17 -7.00 7.63
N GLN A 151 -1.44 -7.11 6.33
CA GLN A 151 -2.30 -6.12 5.67
C GLN A 151 -3.77 -6.36 5.99
N ASP A 152 -4.42 -5.30 6.46
CA ASP A 152 -5.87 -5.23 6.51
C ASP A 152 -6.46 -5.39 5.11
N ARG A 153 -7.54 -6.16 5.01
CA ARG A 153 -8.23 -6.43 3.76
C ARG A 153 -9.70 -6.09 3.86
N THR A 154 -10.25 -5.50 2.80
CA THR A 154 -11.69 -5.32 2.70
C THR A 154 -12.36 -6.69 2.54
N HIS A 155 -13.54 -6.83 3.14
CA HIS A 155 -14.30 -8.07 3.14
C HIS A 155 -15.76 -7.73 2.82
N ASP A 156 -15.98 -7.08 1.67
CA ASP A 156 -17.31 -6.68 1.22
C ASP A 156 -17.78 -7.59 0.07
N ALA A 157 -19.07 -7.89 0.08
CA ALA A 157 -19.76 -8.68 -0.93
C ALA A 157 -20.79 -7.80 -1.63
N TYR A 158 -20.46 -7.33 -2.83
CA TYR A 158 -21.32 -6.48 -3.65
C TYR A 158 -22.36 -7.31 -4.38
N LEU A 159 -23.63 -7.00 -4.13
CA LEU A 159 -24.78 -7.61 -4.80
C LEU A 159 -25.32 -6.64 -5.84
N ILE A 160 -25.02 -6.92 -7.10
CA ILE A 160 -25.25 -6.04 -8.25
C ILE A 160 -26.44 -6.59 -9.05
N PRO A 161 -27.41 -5.77 -9.50
CA PRO A 161 -28.52 -6.26 -10.30
C PRO A 161 -28.04 -6.97 -11.57
N LYS A 162 -28.61 -8.15 -11.87
CA LYS A 162 -28.22 -8.92 -13.05
C LYS A 162 -28.47 -8.11 -14.33
N GLY A 163 -27.43 -8.00 -15.16
CA GLY A 163 -27.45 -7.24 -16.41
C GLY A 163 -26.99 -5.79 -16.28
N PHE A 164 -26.64 -5.34 -15.07
CA PHE A 164 -26.04 -4.03 -14.86
C PHE A 164 -24.63 -3.96 -15.48
N GLU A 165 -24.40 -2.91 -16.28
CA GLU A 165 -23.10 -2.52 -16.80
C GLU A 165 -22.95 -1.00 -16.67
N GLY A 166 -21.81 -0.54 -16.16
CA GLY A 166 -21.55 0.87 -15.98
C GLY A 166 -20.83 1.23 -14.68
N GLU A 167 -20.87 2.50 -14.36
CA GLU A 167 -20.42 3.05 -13.08
C GLU A 167 -21.37 2.65 -11.96
N MET A 168 -20.82 2.20 -10.84
CA MET A 168 -21.51 2.09 -9.58
C MET A 168 -20.84 2.95 -8.51
N LYS A 169 -21.62 3.55 -7.61
CA LYS A 169 -21.09 4.35 -6.48
C LYS A 169 -21.47 3.76 -5.13
N ILE A 170 -20.49 3.62 -4.25
CA ILE A 170 -20.71 3.11 -2.90
C ILE A 170 -20.47 4.25 -1.92
N VAL A 171 -21.49 4.61 -1.14
CA VAL A 171 -21.39 5.62 -0.09
C VAL A 171 -21.13 4.95 1.25
N HIS A 172 -20.07 5.39 1.91
CA HIS A 172 -19.54 4.79 3.12
C HIS A 172 -19.92 5.55 4.38
N GLY A 173 -19.85 4.85 5.51
CA GLY A 173 -20.06 5.41 6.84
C GLY A 173 -21.49 5.90 7.07
N ILE A 174 -22.50 5.29 6.43
CA ILE A 174 -23.91 5.64 6.62
C ILE A 174 -24.49 4.83 7.81
N ASP A 175 -24.79 5.48 8.93
CA ASP A 175 -25.15 4.79 10.18
C ASP A 175 -26.37 3.87 10.07
N ARG A 176 -27.37 4.31 9.32
CA ARG A 176 -28.62 3.58 9.08
C ARG A 176 -28.54 2.52 7.98
N ALA A 177 -27.37 2.36 7.33
CA ALA A 177 -27.22 1.38 6.26
C ALA A 177 -27.36 -0.06 6.78
N PRO A 178 -27.86 -1.00 5.95
CA PRO A 178 -28.03 -2.38 6.38
C PRO A 178 -26.70 -3.03 6.80
N LYS A 179 -26.65 -3.59 8.01
CA LYS A 179 -25.51 -4.35 8.54
C LYS A 179 -25.76 -5.84 8.37
N GLN A 180 -25.54 -6.36 7.16
CA GLN A 180 -25.75 -7.78 6.83
C GLN A 180 -24.41 -8.43 6.50
N LYS A 181 -24.24 -9.70 6.88
CA LYS A 181 -23.05 -10.49 6.55
C LYS A 181 -23.40 -11.78 5.82
N THR A 182 -22.48 -12.26 4.99
CA THR A 182 -22.52 -13.62 4.42
C THR A 182 -22.18 -14.65 5.49
N LYS A 183 -22.43 -15.93 5.20
CA LYS A 183 -22.00 -17.04 6.08
C LYS A 183 -20.47 -17.08 6.27
N ASP A 184 -19.73 -16.60 5.27
CA ASP A 184 -18.27 -16.55 5.27
C ASP A 184 -17.73 -15.24 5.86
N GLY A 185 -18.58 -14.41 6.48
CA GLY A 185 -18.18 -13.21 7.22
C GLY A 185 -18.03 -11.93 6.40
N TYR A 186 -18.34 -11.93 5.10
CA TYR A 186 -18.28 -10.72 4.26
C TYR A 186 -19.47 -9.80 4.53
N ASP A 187 -19.26 -8.50 4.61
CA ASP A 187 -20.34 -7.52 4.74
C ASP A 187 -21.03 -7.29 3.39
N ILE A 188 -22.35 -7.35 3.38
CA ILE A 188 -23.15 -7.32 2.16
C ILE A 188 -23.47 -5.87 1.81
N VAL A 189 -23.02 -5.43 0.64
CA VAL A 189 -23.39 -4.13 0.05
C VAL A 189 -24.32 -4.39 -1.11
N LYS A 190 -25.58 -3.95 -0.99
CA LYS A 190 -26.58 -4.08 -2.06
C LYS A 190 -26.51 -2.85 -2.95
N VAL A 191 -26.44 -3.09 -4.25
CA VAL A 191 -26.46 -2.05 -5.26
C VAL A 191 -27.82 -2.08 -5.95
N ASP A 192 -28.40 -0.90 -6.14
CA ASP A 192 -29.71 -0.75 -6.76
C ASP A 192 -29.62 -0.69 -8.29
N GLU A 193 -30.77 -0.59 -8.97
CA GLU A 193 -30.83 -0.50 -10.43
C GLU A 193 -30.25 0.82 -10.97
N ALA A 194 -30.16 1.87 -10.14
CA ALA A 194 -29.51 3.13 -10.50
C ALA A 194 -27.98 3.07 -10.41
N GLY A 195 -27.43 1.99 -9.84
CA GLY A 195 -26.00 1.78 -9.72
C GLY A 195 -25.39 2.40 -8.47
N TYR A 196 -26.10 2.52 -7.34
CA TYR A 196 -25.43 2.83 -6.08
C TYR A 196 -25.81 1.91 -4.94
N GLY A 197 -24.94 1.89 -3.94
CA GLY A 197 -25.16 1.23 -2.66
C GLY A 197 -24.69 2.11 -1.50
N ILE A 198 -25.21 1.81 -0.31
CA ILE A 198 -24.77 2.45 0.94
C ILE A 198 -24.25 1.38 1.91
N THR A 199 -23.24 1.74 2.69
CA THR A 199 -22.68 0.87 3.74
C THR A 199 -22.38 1.67 5.00
N SER A 200 -22.51 1.03 6.16
CA SER A 200 -22.15 1.64 7.44
C SER A 200 -20.65 1.62 7.70
N LYS A 201 -19.89 0.85 6.91
CA LYS A 201 -18.43 0.80 7.06
C LYS A 201 -17.81 2.10 6.55
N PRO A 202 -16.83 2.66 7.26
CA PRO A 202 -16.03 3.75 6.71
C PRO A 202 -15.26 3.26 5.47
N LEU A 203 -14.94 4.19 4.58
CA LEU A 203 -14.05 3.92 3.46
C LEU A 203 -12.64 3.68 4.01
N THR A 204 -11.97 2.61 3.57
CA THR A 204 -10.64 2.24 4.08
C THR A 204 -9.61 2.17 2.95
N THR A 205 -8.33 2.29 3.31
CA THR A 205 -7.19 2.05 2.40
C THR A 205 -6.75 0.58 2.40
N ALA A 206 -7.54 -0.32 2.99
CA ALA A 206 -7.23 -1.74 3.07
C ALA A 206 -7.13 -2.38 1.68
N LEU A 207 -6.38 -3.47 1.58
CA LEU A 207 -6.21 -4.23 0.34
C LEU A 207 -7.57 -4.84 -0.07
N ILE A 208 -7.96 -4.67 -1.34
CA ILE A 208 -9.28 -5.07 -1.80
C ILE A 208 -9.37 -6.60 -1.94
N GLU A 209 -10.13 -7.26 -1.05
CA GLU A 209 -10.46 -8.70 -1.14
C GLU A 209 -11.95 -8.95 -1.41
N ASP A 210 -12.64 -7.94 -1.91
CA ASP A 210 -14.09 -7.99 -2.11
C ASP A 210 -14.53 -9.04 -3.12
N LYS A 211 -15.79 -9.47 -2.96
CA LYS A 211 -16.50 -10.38 -3.85
C LYS A 211 -17.64 -9.64 -4.54
N TYR A 212 -17.88 -9.99 -5.80
CA TYR A 212 -18.86 -9.31 -6.65
C TYR A 212 -19.81 -10.35 -7.21
N TYR A 213 -21.11 -10.07 -7.13
CA TYR A 213 -22.15 -10.99 -7.59
C TYR A 213 -23.21 -10.26 -8.38
N TYR A 214 -23.59 -10.81 -9.53
CA TYR A 214 -24.88 -10.48 -10.13
C TYR A 214 -26.00 -11.19 -9.36
N VAL A 215 -27.10 -10.49 -9.11
CA VAL A 215 -28.27 -11.01 -8.41
C VAL A 215 -29.50 -10.82 -9.27
N ASP A 216 -30.21 -11.91 -9.55
CA ASP A 216 -31.48 -11.85 -10.28
C ASP A 216 -32.66 -11.45 -9.39
N LYS A 217 -33.83 -11.21 -10.00
CA LYS A 217 -35.06 -10.85 -9.28
C LYS A 217 -35.53 -11.90 -8.27
N LYS A 218 -35.03 -13.14 -8.36
CA LYS A 218 -35.33 -14.25 -7.44
C LYS A 218 -34.26 -14.38 -6.33
N GLY A 219 -33.26 -13.51 -6.31
CA GLY A 219 -32.17 -13.52 -5.34
C GLY A 219 -31.04 -14.53 -5.65
N LYS A 220 -31.05 -15.17 -6.83
CA LYS A 220 -29.97 -16.08 -7.23
C LYS A 220 -28.72 -15.27 -7.55
N LYS A 221 -27.60 -15.67 -6.94
CA LYS A 221 -26.29 -15.04 -7.09
C LYS A 221 -25.46 -15.74 -8.17
N GLU A 222 -24.76 -14.97 -8.98
CA GLU A 222 -23.80 -15.39 -9.99
C GLU A 222 -22.51 -14.58 -9.77
N GLU A 223 -21.40 -15.26 -9.49
CA GLU A 223 -20.13 -14.57 -9.18
C GLU A 223 -19.56 -13.86 -10.41
N ILE A 224 -19.10 -12.63 -10.21
CA ILE A 224 -18.48 -11.80 -11.23
C ILE A 224 -16.97 -11.95 -11.10
N ASN A 225 -16.29 -12.25 -12.21
CA ASN A 225 -14.84 -12.30 -12.23
C ASN A 225 -14.25 -10.91 -11.88
N LYS A 226 -13.24 -10.87 -11.02
CA LYS A 226 -12.58 -9.61 -10.60
C LYS A 226 -11.99 -8.81 -11.77
N ASP A 227 -11.68 -9.45 -12.89
CA ASP A 227 -11.20 -8.76 -14.10
C ASP A 227 -12.32 -8.02 -14.86
N CYS A 228 -13.58 -8.25 -14.49
CA CYS A 228 -14.75 -7.53 -14.96
C CYS A 228 -15.10 -6.31 -14.09
N ILE A 229 -14.30 -6.04 -13.05
CA ILE A 229 -14.48 -4.93 -12.12
C ILE A 229 -13.25 -4.02 -12.19
N SER A 230 -13.47 -2.72 -12.36
CA SER A 230 -12.44 -1.70 -12.26
C SER A 230 -12.74 -0.81 -11.07
N VAL A 231 -11.74 -0.60 -10.21
CA VAL A 231 -11.85 0.36 -9.11
C VAL A 231 -11.57 1.76 -9.67
N GLY A 232 -12.44 2.70 -9.34
CA GLY A 232 -12.37 4.09 -9.76
C GLY A 232 -11.81 5.02 -8.68
N GLY A 233 -12.25 6.29 -8.74
CA GLY A 233 -11.88 7.30 -7.77
C GLY A 233 -12.56 7.10 -6.41
N ARG A 234 -11.80 7.37 -5.36
CA ARG A 234 -12.27 7.50 -3.97
C ARG A 234 -12.33 8.97 -3.62
N ASN A 235 -13.49 9.45 -3.21
CA ASN A 235 -13.76 10.87 -3.04
C ASN A 235 -14.50 11.12 -1.72
N ALA A 236 -14.51 12.37 -1.30
CA ALA A 236 -15.27 12.83 -0.15
C ALA A 236 -15.97 14.15 -0.48
N ILE A 237 -17.19 14.30 0.03
CA ILE A 237 -17.88 15.58 0.10
C ILE A 237 -18.04 15.94 1.58
N ALA A 238 -17.59 17.13 1.94
CA ALA A 238 -17.59 17.59 3.32
C ALA A 238 -18.07 19.04 3.42
N GLY A 239 -18.69 19.37 4.54
CA GLY A 239 -19.04 20.71 4.98
C GLY A 239 -18.83 20.83 6.48
N ASP A 240 -19.29 21.92 7.09
CA ASP A 240 -19.01 22.22 8.50
C ASP A 240 -19.45 21.11 9.46
N ASP A 241 -20.61 20.49 9.19
CA ASP A 241 -21.22 19.49 10.07
C ASP A 241 -21.41 18.10 9.43
N TYR A 242 -20.90 17.88 8.21
CA TYR A 242 -21.07 16.60 7.51
C TYR A 242 -19.82 16.18 6.73
N GLN A 243 -19.63 14.86 6.63
CA GLN A 243 -18.64 14.27 5.74
C GLN A 243 -19.17 12.94 5.20
N TYR A 244 -19.21 12.81 3.87
CA TYR A 244 -19.60 11.59 3.18
C TYR A 244 -18.46 11.14 2.27
N ASN A 245 -17.98 9.93 2.49
CA ASN A 245 -16.96 9.31 1.66
C ASN A 245 -17.63 8.35 0.69
N TYR A 246 -17.18 8.33 -0.56
CA TYR A 246 -17.71 7.42 -1.56
C TYR A 246 -16.61 6.92 -2.49
N GLU A 247 -16.82 5.73 -3.05
CA GLU A 247 -15.96 5.20 -4.10
C GLU A 247 -16.76 4.83 -5.34
N ALA A 248 -16.12 5.02 -6.50
CA ALA A 248 -16.65 4.56 -7.77
C ALA A 248 -16.04 3.20 -8.12
N LEU A 249 -16.87 2.29 -8.61
CA LEU A 249 -16.45 1.04 -9.23
C LEU A 249 -17.09 0.98 -10.63
N TYR A 250 -16.51 0.21 -11.54
CA TYR A 250 -17.06 0.03 -12.89
C TYR A 250 -17.19 -1.44 -13.20
N VAL A 251 -18.33 -1.83 -13.74
CA VAL A 251 -18.71 -3.23 -14.02
C VAL A 251 -18.92 -3.42 -15.51
N THR A 252 -18.39 -4.50 -16.07
CA THR A 252 -18.66 -4.91 -17.45
C THR A 252 -18.88 -6.42 -17.54
N SER A 253 -19.71 -6.88 -18.46
CA SER A 253 -19.81 -8.30 -18.81
C SER A 253 -19.02 -8.65 -20.08
N LYS A 254 -18.60 -7.65 -20.87
CA LYS A 254 -18.03 -7.84 -22.21
C LYS A 254 -16.54 -7.54 -22.31
N MET A 255 -16.04 -6.60 -21.51
CA MET A 255 -14.66 -6.10 -21.61
C MET A 255 -13.75 -6.63 -20.50
N CYS A 256 -14.10 -7.76 -19.88
CA CYS A 256 -13.34 -8.30 -18.76
C CYS A 256 -11.88 -8.56 -19.14
N GLY A 257 -10.97 -8.08 -18.30
CA GLY A 257 -9.54 -8.25 -18.50
C GLY A 257 -8.72 -7.16 -17.82
N LYS A 258 -7.40 -7.33 -17.83
CA LYS A 258 -6.45 -6.40 -17.17
C LYS A 258 -6.61 -4.95 -17.63
N VAL A 259 -6.86 -4.75 -18.92
CA VAL A 259 -7.03 -3.40 -19.50
C VAL A 259 -8.25 -2.70 -18.89
N PHE A 260 -9.39 -3.39 -18.81
CA PHE A 260 -10.60 -2.84 -18.21
C PHE A 260 -10.40 -2.62 -16.71
N LYS A 261 -9.86 -3.61 -15.98
CA LYS A 261 -9.59 -3.50 -14.55
C LYS A 261 -8.79 -2.25 -14.15
N GLN A 262 -7.90 -1.78 -15.05
CA GLN A 262 -7.08 -0.58 -14.84
C GLN A 262 -7.69 0.70 -15.41
N ASN A 263 -8.64 0.62 -16.34
CA ASN A 263 -9.11 1.77 -17.12
C ASN A 263 -10.64 1.85 -17.23
N GLY A 264 -11.41 1.15 -16.38
CA GLY A 264 -12.87 1.05 -16.49
C GLY A 264 -13.58 2.40 -16.57
N GLN A 265 -13.08 3.39 -15.83
CA GLN A 265 -13.58 4.77 -15.86
C GLN A 265 -13.57 5.39 -17.26
N LYS A 266 -12.56 5.09 -18.10
CA LYS A 266 -12.48 5.65 -19.46
C LYS A 266 -13.59 5.13 -20.38
N TYR A 267 -14.12 3.94 -20.11
CA TYR A 267 -15.13 3.30 -20.94
C TYR A 267 -16.55 3.75 -20.61
N PHE A 268 -16.83 4.03 -19.34
CA PHE A 268 -18.18 4.36 -18.87
C PHE A 268 -18.36 5.83 -18.46
N GLY A 269 -17.28 6.53 -18.11
CA GLY A 269 -17.32 7.88 -17.55
C GLY A 269 -17.98 7.94 -16.18
N GLU A 270 -18.04 9.14 -15.61
CA GLU A 270 -18.83 9.43 -14.41
C GLU A 270 -20.23 9.87 -14.85
N LYS A 271 -21.25 9.12 -14.45
CA LYS A 271 -22.66 9.35 -14.80
C LYS A 271 -23.53 9.62 -13.57
N LEU A 272 -23.21 9.01 -12.44
CA LEU A 272 -24.04 9.12 -11.25
C LEU A 272 -23.51 10.24 -10.35
N GLN A 273 -24.32 11.27 -10.09
CA GLN A 273 -23.92 12.36 -9.20
C GLN A 273 -24.13 11.97 -7.73
N ILE A 274 -23.18 12.33 -6.86
CA ILE A 274 -23.27 11.97 -5.43
C ILE A 274 -24.46 12.69 -4.77
N GLU A 275 -24.75 13.90 -5.21
CA GLU A 275 -25.87 14.71 -4.74
C GLU A 275 -27.19 13.97 -4.93
N GLU A 276 -27.41 13.34 -6.09
CA GLU A 276 -28.63 12.57 -6.38
C GLU A 276 -28.80 11.40 -5.39
N ILE A 277 -27.70 10.72 -5.06
CA ILE A 277 -27.70 9.64 -4.06
C ILE A 277 -28.07 10.19 -2.68
N LEU A 278 -27.44 11.30 -2.28
CA LEU A 278 -27.72 11.94 -0.98
C LEU A 278 -29.19 12.38 -0.89
N PHE A 279 -29.78 12.89 -1.98
CA PHE A 279 -31.20 13.22 -2.03
C PHE A 279 -32.11 12.00 -1.88
N LYS A 280 -31.83 10.92 -2.61
CA LYS A 280 -32.61 9.67 -2.51
C LYS A 280 -32.55 9.06 -1.12
N GLU A 281 -31.40 9.18 -0.47
CA GLU A 281 -31.20 8.77 0.91
C GLU A 281 -31.69 9.83 1.92
N GLY A 282 -32.27 10.96 1.51
CA GLY A 282 -32.71 12.00 2.45
C GLY A 282 -31.57 12.54 3.33
N LEU A 283 -30.34 12.43 2.86
CA LEU A 283 -29.12 13.06 3.38
C LEU A 283 -28.88 14.43 2.73
N ALA A 284 -29.73 14.82 1.78
CA ALA A 284 -29.80 16.17 1.23
C ALA A 284 -31.27 16.57 1.04
N LYS A 285 -31.55 17.88 1.08
CA LYS A 285 -32.88 18.45 0.80
C LYS A 285 -32.78 19.74 0.01
N MET A 286 -33.83 20.02 -0.77
CA MET A 286 -33.95 21.29 -1.50
C MET A 286 -34.31 22.40 -0.52
N THR A 287 -33.79 23.60 -0.77
CA THR A 287 -34.10 24.83 -0.05
C THR A 287 -34.41 25.94 -1.04
N ASP A 288 -34.93 27.07 -0.57
CA ASP A 288 -35.26 28.21 -1.42
C ASP A 288 -34.04 28.81 -2.14
N TYR A 289 -32.82 28.47 -1.69
CA TYR A 289 -31.55 28.95 -2.23
C TYR A 289 -30.71 27.85 -2.92
N GLY A 290 -31.30 26.67 -3.16
CA GLY A 290 -30.62 25.54 -3.79
C GLY A 290 -30.83 24.24 -3.02
N TYR A 291 -29.76 23.66 -2.47
CA TYR A 291 -29.85 22.47 -1.65
C TYR A 291 -28.90 22.51 -0.46
N THR A 292 -29.21 21.70 0.55
CA THR A 292 -28.39 21.57 1.75
C THR A 292 -28.19 20.09 2.04
N ILE A 293 -26.93 19.70 2.21
CA ILE A 293 -26.56 18.37 2.69
C ILE A 293 -26.71 18.37 4.21
N LEU A 294 -27.32 17.30 4.71
CA LEU A 294 -27.63 17.13 6.12
C LEU A 294 -26.52 16.32 6.80
N PRO A 295 -26.25 16.56 8.09
CA PRO A 295 -25.44 15.65 8.89
C PRO A 295 -26.15 14.31 9.05
N GLN A 296 -25.38 13.25 9.26
CA GLN A 296 -25.94 11.99 9.74
C GLN A 296 -26.38 12.20 11.19
N LYS A 297 -27.66 11.94 11.49
CA LYS A 297 -28.20 12.00 12.85
C LYS A 297 -28.34 10.61 13.44
#